data_AF-A0A972KN00-F1
#
_entry.id   AF-A0A972KN00-F1
#
_cell.length_a   1.000
_cell.length_b   1.000
_cell.length_c   1.000
_cell.angle_alpha   90.00
_cell.angle_beta   90.00
_cell.angle_gamma   90.00
#
_symmetry.space_group_name_H-M   'P 1'
#
loop_
_entity.id
_entity.type
_entity.pdbx_description
1 polymer ?
#
loop_
_entity_poly.entity_id
_entity_poly.type
_entity_poly.pdbx_seq_one_letter_code
_entity_poly.pdbx_strand_id
1 'polypeptide(L)'
;MLLFISVIIILLVLIGLVYPLLRQRGGEETVETYEDRRVRELLSRKESFYSTIKELDFDFKTDKLSEEDYKELKERYQREAISLLREVDEVEKRDDLEDLVEKEVLSRRRSVSSLRERGESGDLENIIEEEILARRESFSFCSHCGSRSGAKDKFCSNCGRELKCG
;
A
#
# COMPACT_ATOMS: atom_id res chain seq x y z
N MET A 1 17.46 -23.95 44.90
CA MET A 1 17.72 -22.76 44.05
C MET A 1 18.12 -23.13 42.64
N LEU A 2 19.16 -23.94 42.41
CA LEU A 2 19.61 -24.33 41.05
C LEU A 2 18.53 -25.05 40.21
N LEU A 3 17.74 -25.95 40.83
CA LEU A 3 16.63 -26.64 40.15
C LEU A 3 15.48 -25.71 39.72
N PHE A 4 15.24 -24.63 40.48
CA PHE A 4 14.24 -23.64 40.10
C PHE A 4 14.72 -22.78 38.93
N ILE A 5 16.01 -22.42 38.94
CA ILE A 5 16.64 -21.65 37.87
C ILE A 5 16.65 -22.45 36.57
N SER A 6 16.97 -23.75 36.61
CA SER A 6 16.98 -24.60 35.42
C SER A 6 15.58 -24.74 34.81
N VAL A 7 14.53 -24.90 35.63
CA VAL A 7 13.14 -24.98 35.15
C VAL A 7 12.70 -23.66 34.51
N ILE A 8 13.07 -22.52 35.07
CA ILE A 8 12.75 -21.19 34.50
C ILE A 8 13.43 -20.99 33.15
N ILE A 9 14.71 -21.38 33.02
CA ILE A 9 15.45 -21.27 31.75
C ILE A 9 14.82 -22.16 30.68
N ILE A 10 14.48 -23.40 31.02
CA ILE A 10 13.82 -24.33 30.09
C ILE A 10 12.46 -23.76 29.64
N LEU A 11 11.69 -23.19 30.56
CA LEU A 11 10.41 -22.56 30.26
C LEU A 11 10.57 -21.34 29.33
N LEU A 12 11.57 -20.49 29.56
CA LEU A 12 11.86 -19.33 28.72
C LEU A 12 12.29 -19.73 27.30
N VAL A 13 13.13 -20.76 27.17
CA VAL A 13 13.53 -21.30 25.87
C VAL A 13 12.33 -21.92 25.16
N LEU A 14 11.51 -22.71 25.86
CA LEU A 14 10.28 -23.26 25.32
C LEU A 14 9.33 -22.18 24.84
N ILE A 15 9.11 -21.13 25.63
CA ILE A 15 8.28 -19.98 25.23
C ILE A 15 8.91 -19.30 24.01
N GLY A 16 10.22 -19.05 24.00
CA GLY A 16 10.93 -18.45 22.86
C GLY A 16 10.84 -19.26 21.57
N LEU A 17 10.71 -20.59 21.65
CA LEU A 17 10.56 -21.48 20.49
C LEU A 17 9.09 -21.69 20.08
N VAL A 18 8.19 -21.83 21.05
CA VAL A 18 6.76 -22.14 20.84
C VAL A 18 5.99 -20.88 20.45
N TYR A 19 6.35 -19.72 21.00
CA TYR A 19 5.72 -18.44 20.67
C TYR A 19 5.80 -18.06 19.19
N PRO A 20 6.97 -18.09 18.51
CA PRO A 20 7.03 -17.81 17.07
C PRO A 20 6.27 -18.87 16.26
N LEU A 21 6.25 -20.13 16.70
CA LEU A 21 5.57 -21.23 15.99
C LEU A 21 4.04 -21.16 16.10
N LEU A 22 3.49 -20.74 17.25
CA LEU A 22 2.06 -20.48 17.41
C LEU A 22 1.64 -19.15 16.77
N ARG A 23 2.51 -18.14 16.81
CA ARG A 23 2.29 -16.87 16.10
C ARG A 23 2.39 -17.02 14.59
N GLN A 24 3.05 -18.06 14.07
CA GLN A 24 3.01 -18.45 12.66
C GLN A 24 1.66 -19.08 12.25
N ARG A 25 0.95 -19.72 13.19
CA ARG A 25 -0.38 -20.30 12.95
C ARG A 25 -1.53 -19.32 13.15
N GLY A 26 -1.34 -18.32 14.02
CA GLY A 26 -2.25 -17.19 14.20
C GLY A 26 -1.76 -15.93 13.51
N GLY A 27 -0.77 -16.04 12.62
CA GLY A 27 -0.36 -14.94 11.79
C GLY A 27 -1.53 -14.60 10.91
N GLU A 28 -1.91 -13.32 10.91
CA GLU A 28 -2.05 -12.64 9.63
C GLU A 28 -1.06 -13.33 8.68
N GLU A 29 -1.58 -13.97 7.63
CA GLU A 29 -0.79 -14.06 6.41
C GLU A 29 -0.36 -12.62 6.20
N THR A 30 0.85 -12.30 6.65
CA THR A 30 1.58 -11.14 6.18
C THR A 30 1.74 -11.54 4.74
N VAL A 31 0.75 -11.15 3.94
CA VAL A 31 0.74 -11.31 2.50
C VAL A 31 2.08 -10.75 2.13
N GLU A 32 3.02 -11.63 1.80
CA GLU A 32 4.39 -11.24 1.49
C GLU A 32 4.22 -10.16 0.43
N THR A 33 4.57 -8.92 0.79
CA THR A 33 4.24 -7.81 -0.09
C THR A 33 4.98 -8.06 -1.40
N TYR A 34 4.41 -7.63 -2.52
CA TYR A 34 5.08 -7.76 -3.81
C TYR A 34 6.53 -7.27 -3.76
N GLU A 35 6.79 -6.22 -2.96
CA GLU A 35 8.11 -5.69 -2.63
C GLU A 35 8.99 -6.67 -1.86
N ASP A 36 8.51 -7.27 -0.76
CA ASP A 36 9.29 -8.26 0.01
C ASP A 36 9.79 -9.41 -0.87
N ARG A 37 8.91 -9.91 -1.75
CA ARG A 37 9.24 -10.98 -2.70
C ARG A 37 10.29 -10.51 -3.72
N ARG A 38 10.15 -9.30 -4.24
CA ARG A 38 11.07 -8.71 -5.20
C ARG A 38 12.46 -8.46 -4.60
N VAL A 39 12.53 -7.93 -3.39
CA VAL A 39 13.80 -7.74 -2.65
C VAL A 39 14.48 -9.08 -2.42
N ARG A 40 13.72 -10.10 -1.99
CA ARG A 40 14.26 -11.45 -1.75
C ARG A 40 14.80 -12.10 -3.02
N GLU A 41 14.11 -11.94 -4.15
CA GLU A 41 14.58 -12.41 -5.47
C GLU A 41 15.87 -11.72 -5.91
N LEU A 42 15.97 -10.39 -5.75
CA LEU A 42 17.18 -9.63 -6.10
C LEU A 42 18.39 -10.04 -5.23
N LEU A 43 18.18 -10.22 -3.92
CA LEU A 43 19.23 -10.69 -3.01
C LEU A 43 19.71 -12.10 -3.35
N SER A 44 18.78 -13.01 -3.68
CA SER A 44 19.14 -14.37 -4.10
C SER A 44 19.97 -14.37 -5.38
N ARG A 45 19.60 -13.53 -6.34
CA ARG A 45 20.33 -13.39 -7.61
C ARG A 45 21.73 -12.85 -7.39
N LYS A 46 21.88 -11.83 -6.53
CA LYS A 46 23.20 -11.30 -6.11
C LYS A 46 24.07 -12.41 -5.54
N GLU A 47 23.55 -13.20 -4.61
CA GLU A 47 24.29 -14.30 -3.97
C GLU A 47 24.74 -15.36 -4.97
N SER A 48 23.91 -15.70 -5.97
CA SER A 48 24.30 -16.64 -7.03
C SER A 48 25.49 -16.14 -7.85
N PHE A 49 25.54 -14.85 -8.23
CA PHE A 49 26.65 -14.31 -9.01
C PHE A 49 27.96 -14.29 -8.21
N TYR A 50 27.90 -13.94 -6.92
CA TYR A 50 29.07 -14.02 -6.05
C TYR A 50 29.58 -15.45 -5.91
N SER A 51 28.67 -16.42 -5.78
CA SER A 51 29.02 -17.84 -5.73
C SER A 51 29.74 -18.27 -7.02
N THR A 52 29.18 -17.95 -8.19
CA THR A 52 29.77 -18.33 -9.48
C THR A 52 31.16 -17.73 -9.68
N ILE A 53 31.37 -16.46 -9.36
CA ILE A 53 32.70 -15.82 -9.47
C ILE A 53 33.70 -16.50 -8.52
N LYS A 54 33.25 -16.84 -7.30
CA LYS A 54 34.09 -17.51 -6.30
C LYS A 54 34.47 -18.93 -6.72
N GLU A 55 33.56 -19.65 -7.38
CA GLU A 55 33.82 -20.98 -7.92
C GLU A 55 34.82 -20.93 -9.08
N LEU A 56 34.70 -19.93 -9.96
CA LEU A 56 35.66 -19.66 -11.04
C LEU A 56 37.08 -19.43 -10.49
N ASP A 57 37.20 -18.60 -9.44
CA ASP A 57 38.47 -18.33 -8.77
C ASP A 57 39.06 -19.59 -8.11
N PHE A 58 38.20 -20.49 -7.62
CA PHE A 58 38.63 -21.75 -7.03
C PHE A 58 39.13 -22.73 -8.10
N ASP A 59 38.42 -22.85 -9.22
CA ASP A 59 38.81 -23.75 -10.31
C ASP A 59 40.13 -23.31 -10.97
N PHE A 60 40.37 -22.00 -11.11
CA PHE A 60 41.67 -21.48 -11.53
C PHE A 60 42.78 -21.79 -10.52
N LYS A 61 42.54 -21.59 -9.22
CA LYS A 61 43.54 -21.91 -8.17
C LYS A 61 43.85 -23.39 -8.05
N THR A 62 42.95 -24.25 -8.50
CA THR A 62 43.13 -25.71 -8.51
C THR A 62 43.65 -26.24 -9.85
N ASP A 63 44.09 -25.34 -10.74
CA ASP A 63 44.68 -25.64 -12.05
C ASP A 63 43.74 -26.43 -12.99
N LYS A 64 42.43 -26.35 -12.75
CA LYS A 64 41.40 -26.95 -13.62
C LYS A 64 41.09 -26.09 -14.84
N LEU A 65 41.45 -24.82 -14.80
CA LEU A 65 41.21 -23.81 -15.84
C LEU A 65 42.53 -23.19 -16.27
N SER A 66 42.70 -23.02 -17.58
CA SER A 66 43.83 -22.25 -18.11
C SER A 66 43.67 -20.76 -17.77
N GLU A 67 44.77 -20.01 -17.74
CA GLU A 67 44.72 -18.56 -17.46
C GLU A 67 43.90 -17.80 -18.50
N GLU A 68 43.93 -18.25 -19.76
CA GLU A 68 43.21 -17.66 -20.88
C GLU A 68 41.69 -17.87 -20.72
N ASP A 69 41.26 -19.11 -20.45
CA ASP A 69 39.85 -19.44 -20.20
C ASP A 69 39.33 -18.71 -18.95
N TYR A 70 40.11 -18.69 -17.87
CA TYR A 70 39.73 -17.98 -16.64
C TYR A 70 39.49 -16.49 -16.89
N LYS A 71 40.38 -15.81 -17.63
CA LYS A 71 40.20 -14.38 -17.94
C LYS A 71 38.97 -14.13 -18.78
N GLU A 72 38.73 -14.95 -19.81
CA GLU A 72 37.56 -14.79 -20.69
C GLU A 72 36.25 -14.98 -19.90
N LEU A 73 36.12 -16.09 -19.15
CA LEU A 73 34.92 -16.36 -18.36
C LEU A 73 34.72 -15.29 -17.27
N LYS A 74 35.79 -14.86 -16.59
CA LYS A 74 35.71 -13.83 -15.55
C LYS A 74 35.22 -12.50 -16.10
N GLU A 75 35.73 -12.04 -17.24
CA GLU A 75 35.26 -10.81 -17.87
C GLU A 75 33.79 -10.89 -18.32
N ARG A 76 33.35 -12.06 -18.82
CA ARG A 76 31.93 -12.27 -19.17
C ARG A 76 31.05 -12.17 -17.92
N TYR A 77 31.34 -12.94 -16.88
CA TYR A 77 30.54 -12.95 -15.65
C TYR A 77 30.56 -11.61 -14.93
N GLN A 78 31.68 -10.88 -14.95
CA GLN A 78 31.75 -9.53 -14.39
C GLN A 78 30.83 -8.56 -15.15
N ARG A 79 30.79 -8.62 -16.49
CA ARG A 79 29.87 -7.79 -17.28
C ARG A 79 28.41 -8.11 -16.98
N GLU A 80 28.06 -9.39 -16.90
CA GLU A 80 26.69 -9.82 -16.56
C GLU A 80 26.31 -9.40 -15.13
N ALA A 81 27.22 -9.54 -14.16
CA ALA A 81 27.01 -9.09 -12.80
C ALA A 81 26.82 -7.56 -12.70
N ILE A 82 27.59 -6.77 -13.45
CA ILE A 82 27.44 -5.32 -13.51
C ILE A 82 26.09 -4.92 -14.12
N SER A 83 25.63 -5.58 -15.18
CA SER A 83 24.30 -5.31 -15.74
C SER A 83 23.19 -5.64 -14.74
N LEU A 84 23.30 -6.77 -14.03
CA LEU A 84 22.30 -7.13 -13.03
C LEU A 84 22.29 -6.12 -11.87
N LEU A 85 23.46 -5.70 -11.38
CA LEU A 85 23.54 -4.71 -10.30
C LEU A 85 22.92 -3.38 -10.70
N ARG A 86 23.04 -2.95 -11.96
CA ARG A 86 22.37 -1.74 -12.45
C ARG A 86 20.85 -1.89 -12.45
N GLU A 87 20.33 -3.06 -12.82
CA GLU A 87 18.89 -3.33 -12.75
C GLU A 87 18.40 -3.28 -11.29
N VAL A 88 19.16 -3.85 -10.35
CA VAL A 88 18.87 -3.78 -8.90
C VAL A 88 18.83 -2.32 -8.44
N ASP A 89 19.87 -1.54 -8.73
CA ASP A 89 19.96 -0.12 -8.35
C ASP A 89 18.81 0.72 -8.92
N GLU A 90 18.34 0.42 -10.13
CA GLU A 90 17.21 1.11 -10.75
C GLU A 90 15.90 0.78 -10.04
N VAL A 91 15.73 -0.47 -9.61
CA VAL A 91 14.56 -0.90 -8.83
C VAL A 91 14.56 -0.22 -7.45
N GLU A 92 15.67 -0.24 -6.73
CA GLU A 92 15.78 0.39 -5.41
C GLU A 92 15.49 1.90 -5.47
N LYS A 93 16.03 2.61 -6.48
CA LYS A 93 15.74 4.04 -6.67
C LYS A 93 14.27 4.34 -6.95
N ARG A 94 13.56 3.44 -7.65
CA ARG A 94 12.14 3.62 -7.91
C ARG A 94 11.32 3.45 -6.64
N ASP A 95 11.67 2.46 -5.83
CA ASP A 95 11.10 2.23 -4.50
C ASP A 95 11.25 3.47 -3.61
N ASP A 96 12.48 4.00 -3.51
CA ASP A 96 12.77 5.22 -2.75
C ASP A 96 11.90 6.41 -3.19
N LEU A 97 11.67 6.55 -4.50
CA LEU A 97 10.83 7.61 -5.05
C LEU A 97 9.35 7.39 -4.73
N GLU A 98 8.86 6.16 -4.81
CA GLU A 98 7.48 5.79 -4.50
C GLU A 98 7.16 6.07 -3.01
N ASP A 99 8.08 5.72 -2.11
CA ASP A 99 8.00 6.03 -0.67
C ASP A 99 7.94 7.53 -0.39
N LEU A 100 8.78 8.32 -1.07
CA LEU A 100 8.78 9.78 -0.95
C LEU A 100 7.44 10.38 -1.41
N VAL A 101 6.88 9.86 -2.50
CA VAL A 101 5.58 10.27 -3.02
C VAL A 101 4.47 9.93 -2.03
N GLU A 102 4.44 8.71 -1.49
CA GLU A 102 3.43 8.31 -0.51
C GLU A 102 3.46 9.21 0.73
N LYS A 103 4.65 9.47 1.26
CA LYS A 103 4.84 10.36 2.41
C LYS A 103 4.32 11.77 2.15
N GLU A 104 4.56 12.30 0.95
CA GLU A 104 4.06 13.61 0.54
C GLU A 104 2.53 13.61 0.35
N VAL A 105 1.95 12.55 -0.21
CA VAL A 105 0.49 12.42 -0.31
C VAL A 105 -0.16 12.41 1.08
N LEU A 106 0.43 11.69 2.04
CA LEU A 106 -0.04 11.64 3.42
C LEU A 106 0.08 12.99 4.14
N SER A 107 1.14 13.76 3.87
CA SER A 107 1.32 15.12 4.43
C SER A 107 0.23 16.05 3.90
N ARG A 108 -0.03 16.00 2.59
CA ARG A 108 -1.08 16.80 1.94
C ARG A 108 -2.47 16.41 2.42
N ARG A 109 -2.79 15.12 2.50
CA ARG A 109 -4.09 14.66 3.04
C ARG A 109 -4.33 15.14 4.47
N ARG A 110 -3.30 15.09 5.33
CA ARG A 110 -3.38 15.64 6.70
C ARG A 110 -3.58 17.15 6.73
N SER A 111 -2.88 17.87 5.86
CA SER A 111 -3.08 19.32 5.76
C SER A 111 -4.52 19.66 5.33
N VAL A 112 -5.05 18.96 4.33
CA VAL A 112 -6.43 19.13 3.86
C VAL A 112 -7.45 18.72 4.92
N SER A 113 -7.24 17.62 5.65
CA SER A 113 -8.14 17.23 6.75
C SER A 113 -8.11 18.26 7.87
N SER A 114 -6.95 18.80 8.23
CA SER A 114 -6.83 19.85 9.25
C SER A 114 -7.47 21.18 8.83
N LEU A 115 -7.46 21.49 7.52
CA LEU A 115 -8.18 22.66 6.98
C LEU A 115 -9.69 22.44 6.99
N ARG A 116 -10.16 21.20 6.74
CA ARG A 116 -11.58 20.84 6.86
C ARG A 116 -12.07 20.93 8.30
N GLU A 117 -11.27 20.52 9.27
CA GLU A 117 -11.61 20.62 10.70
C GLU A 117 -11.60 22.06 11.22
N ARG A 118 -10.79 22.95 10.62
CA ARG A 118 -10.67 24.36 11.02
C ARG A 118 -11.65 25.29 10.28
N GLY A 119 -12.21 24.84 9.17
CA GLY A 119 -13.28 25.54 8.45
C GLY A 119 -14.64 25.19 9.04
N GLU A 120 -15.44 26.22 9.31
CA GLU A 120 -16.86 26.22 9.74
C GLU A 120 -17.75 25.25 8.93
N SER A 121 -17.59 23.94 9.16
CA SER A 121 -18.42 22.91 8.53
C SER A 121 -19.83 22.91 9.15
N GLY A 122 -19.97 23.43 10.37
CA GLY A 122 -21.28 23.66 10.99
C GLY A 122 -22.07 24.77 10.29
N ASP A 123 -21.44 25.90 9.97
CA ASP A 123 -22.20 27.06 9.47
C ASP A 123 -22.64 26.89 8.02
N LEU A 124 -21.79 26.32 7.15
CA LEU A 124 -22.17 26.15 5.73
C LEU A 124 -23.26 25.07 5.55
N GLU A 125 -23.21 23.99 6.33
CA GLU A 125 -24.20 22.91 6.26
C GLU A 125 -25.56 23.38 6.80
N ASN A 126 -25.57 24.16 7.89
CA ASN A 126 -26.78 24.81 8.41
C ASN A 126 -27.38 25.82 7.42
N ILE A 127 -26.56 26.66 6.76
CA ILE A 127 -27.03 27.62 5.75
C ILE A 127 -27.68 26.91 4.56
N ILE A 128 -27.12 25.78 4.11
CA ILE A 128 -27.68 24.99 3.01
C ILE A 128 -29.01 24.35 3.43
N GLU A 129 -29.09 23.80 4.64
CA GLU A 129 -30.33 23.23 5.16
C GLU A 129 -31.45 24.28 5.29
N GLU A 130 -31.12 25.46 5.81
CA GLU A 130 -32.05 26.58 5.96
C GLU A 130 -32.59 27.04 4.59
N GLU A 131 -31.72 27.19 3.59
CA GLU A 131 -32.09 27.57 2.22
C GLU A 131 -32.97 26.50 1.53
N ILE A 132 -32.70 25.20 1.76
CA ILE A 132 -33.50 24.10 1.20
C ILE A 132 -34.90 24.06 1.82
N LEU A 133 -35.02 24.29 3.13
CA LEU A 133 -36.32 24.32 3.81
C LEU A 133 -37.18 25.49 3.32
N ALA A 134 -36.62 26.70 3.27
CA ALA A 134 -37.31 27.88 2.74
C ALA A 134 -37.79 27.67 1.28
N ARG A 135 -36.98 26.99 0.46
CA ARG A 135 -37.36 26.62 -0.91
C ARG A 135 -38.37 25.47 -0.99
N ARG A 136 -38.43 24.57 -0.02
CA ARG A 136 -39.43 23.48 0.00
C ARG A 136 -40.81 23.98 0.42
N GLU A 137 -40.90 24.98 1.29
CA GLU A 137 -42.20 25.57 1.68
C GLU A 137 -42.87 26.34 0.53
N SER A 138 -42.09 26.83 -0.42
CA SER A 138 -42.56 27.65 -1.54
C SER A 138 -43.04 26.84 -2.75
N PHE A 139 -42.81 25.52 -2.79
CA PHE A 139 -43.20 24.65 -3.92
C PHE A 139 -43.76 23.31 -3.45
N SER A 140 -44.78 22.81 -4.15
CA SER A 140 -45.33 21.46 -3.94
C SER A 140 -44.92 20.53 -5.08
N PHE A 141 -45.01 19.22 -4.85
CA PHE A 141 -44.73 18.20 -5.88
C PHE A 141 -46.03 17.54 -6.33
N CYS A 142 -46.16 17.32 -7.64
CA CYS A 142 -47.31 16.59 -8.18
C CYS A 142 -47.24 15.11 -7.79
N SER A 143 -48.29 14.59 -7.14
CA SER A 143 -48.37 13.19 -6.70
C SER A 143 -48.48 12.16 -7.83
N HIS A 144 -48.72 12.61 -9.07
CA HIS A 144 -48.87 11.73 -10.22
C HIS A 144 -47.59 11.63 -11.08
N CYS A 145 -46.89 12.74 -11.31
CA CYS A 145 -45.70 12.78 -12.19
C CYS A 145 -44.43 13.25 -11.50
N GLY A 146 -44.47 13.62 -10.21
CA GLY A 146 -43.31 14.05 -9.43
C GLY A 146 -42.73 15.42 -9.82
N SER A 147 -43.38 16.16 -10.72
CA SER A 147 -42.89 17.48 -11.17
C SER A 147 -43.14 18.56 -10.13
N ARG A 148 -42.21 19.52 -10.01
CA ARG A 148 -42.37 20.72 -9.17
C ARG A 148 -43.53 21.57 -9.69
N SER A 149 -44.39 21.98 -8.78
CA SER A 149 -45.54 22.85 -9.03
C SER A 149 -45.52 24.01 -8.04
N GLY A 150 -45.97 25.19 -8.46
CA GLY A 150 -46.09 26.35 -7.59
C GLY A 150 -47.16 26.13 -6.52
N ALA A 151 -46.97 26.72 -5.33
CA ALA A 151 -47.91 26.59 -4.21
C ALA A 151 -49.35 27.06 -4.51
N LYS A 152 -49.57 27.83 -5.59
CA LYS A 152 -50.89 28.35 -6.00
C LYS A 152 -51.43 27.72 -7.30
N ASP A 153 -50.72 26.75 -7.87
CA ASP A 153 -51.13 26.13 -9.13
C ASP A 153 -52.29 25.16 -8.88
N LYS A 154 -53.39 25.34 -9.62
CA LYS A 154 -54.56 24.44 -9.54
C LYS A 154 -54.35 23.14 -10.35
N PHE A 155 -53.51 23.20 -11.38
CA PHE A 155 -53.21 22.10 -12.30
C PHE A 155 -51.69 21.98 -12.49
N CYS A 156 -51.19 20.76 -12.65
CA CYS A 156 -49.78 20.51 -12.93
C CYS A 156 -49.44 20.90 -14.38
N SER A 157 -48.48 21.81 -14.57
CA SER A 157 -48.03 22.26 -15.90
C SER A 157 -47.39 21.16 -16.76
N ASN A 158 -46.98 20.04 -16.17
CA ASN A 158 -46.33 18.94 -16.89
C ASN A 158 -47.30 17.81 -17.27
N CYS A 159 -48.25 17.45 -16.40
CA CYS A 159 -49.17 16.33 -16.65
C CYS A 159 -50.65 16.71 -16.75
N GLY A 160 -50.99 18.00 -16.58
CA GLY A 160 -52.35 18.53 -16.72
C GLY A 160 -53.33 18.13 -15.61
N ARG A 161 -52.88 17.35 -14.60
CA ARG A 161 -53.74 16.84 -13.53
C ARG A 161 -53.96 17.90 -12.45
N GLU A 162 -55.15 17.93 -11.86
CA GLU A 162 -55.47 18.80 -10.71
C GLU A 162 -54.57 18.49 -9.52
N LEU A 163 -54.01 19.54 -8.93
CA LEU A 163 -53.23 19.46 -7.71
C LEU A 163 -54.20 19.62 -6.54
N LYS A 164 -54.29 18.60 -5.69
CA LYS A 164 -55.06 18.70 -4.44
C LYS A 164 -54.34 19.73 -3.56
N CYS A 165 -54.93 20.92 -3.43
CA CYS A 165 -54.46 21.95 -2.52
C CYS A 165 -54.45 21.37 -1.10
N GLY A 166 -53.27 21.36 -0.46
CA GLY A 166 -53.15 21.28 0.98
C GLY A 166 -53.16 22.70 1.53
#